data_AF-A0A955NN97-F1
#
_entry.id   AF-A0A955NN97-F1
#
_cell.length_a   1.000
_cell.length_b   1.000
_cell.length_c   1.000
_cell.angle_alpha   90.00
_cell.angle_beta   90.00
_cell.angle_gamma   90.00
#
_symmetry.space_group_name_H-M   'P 1'
#
loop_
_entity.id
_entity.type
_entity.pdbx_description
1 polymer ?
#
loop_
_entity_poly.entity_id
_entity_poly.type
_entity_poly.pdbx_seq_one_letter_code
_entity_poly.pdbx_strand_id
1 'polypeptide(L)'
;ANQVVDGTDILVVTAANCAYRFTPGAPSFVYDYSEPSGPVRFEIGSTSLGEQSPTLRIINPSGASLVIQGTVTEAKGVPTKFGFLTSRTELEKPLPLPPDSASSDIEIVARDLNGSVIGELYQFWNGVEKSKGNESEPSLSIAATDPYSDFNDSLLFDLSDEGTPTISIKNLYIDEFDQGAFILSSQLDDPIDFRIEWDTPKDLEGDPFEGKIMARRVVATGAVNGELAYDALPPLGPGNIVTVPARRAVKIWLNVDAHGGSPGKYRSTVRAFPVLGNLDPISASLEIEVVDLKMPKEFPLSLCVWDYVPNRWFPSNTDAVMKDMRDHGVNVFPRPGCEPKGEVDQQGRLQMDWSPLETELKRIGEGSVLLFHFHEPPIKHPETIDPEVKTRYQEQYLTALRDYLADRGRSYDSYAFYPID
;
A
#
# COMPACT_ATOMS: atom_id res chain seq x y z
N ALA A 1 25.13 19.92 38.07
CA ALA A 1 23.82 19.89 37.40
C ALA A 1 23.84 18.74 36.41
N ASN A 2 23.68 17.52 36.92
CA ASN A 2 23.53 16.30 36.14
C ASN A 2 22.13 15.78 36.45
N GLN A 3 21.20 15.92 35.51
CA GLN A 3 19.97 15.17 35.48
C GLN A 3 19.88 14.55 34.09
N VAL A 4 20.08 13.24 34.04
CA VAL A 4 19.66 12.40 32.92
C VAL A 4 18.14 12.45 32.93
N VAL A 5 17.53 13.01 31.87
CA VAL A 5 16.09 12.94 31.69
C VAL A 5 15.78 11.54 31.18
N ASP A 6 15.25 10.71 32.07
CA ASP A 6 14.70 9.40 31.73
C ASP A 6 13.48 9.57 30.81
N GLY A 7 13.45 8.79 29.74
CA GLY A 7 12.20 8.25 29.21
C GLY A 7 11.32 9.17 28.37
N THR A 8 11.84 9.77 27.30
CA THR A 8 10.93 10.34 26.27
C THR A 8 10.53 9.25 25.29
N ASP A 9 9.24 8.90 25.31
CA ASP A 9 8.59 8.04 24.32
C ASP A 9 8.40 8.88 23.04
N ILE A 10 9.22 8.63 22.01
CA ILE A 10 9.22 9.48 20.81
C ILE A 10 8.44 8.77 19.71
N LEU A 11 7.35 9.37 19.27
CA LEU A 11 6.68 8.97 18.04
C LEU A 11 7.30 9.75 16.88
N VAL A 12 8.06 9.07 16.02
CA VAL A 12 8.59 9.65 14.78
C VAL A 12 7.70 9.20 13.64
N VAL A 13 7.09 10.17 12.97
CA VAL A 13 6.36 9.94 11.72
C VAL A 13 7.29 10.35 10.58
N THR A 14 7.65 9.40 9.72
CA THR A 14 8.48 9.70 8.54
C THR A 14 7.62 10.29 7.43
N ALA A 15 8.25 10.92 6.43
CA ALA A 15 7.56 11.42 5.24
C ALA A 15 6.82 10.34 4.43
N ALA A 16 7.08 9.05 4.71
CA ALA A 16 6.37 7.89 4.16
C ALA A 16 5.21 7.39 5.06
N ASN A 17 4.76 8.20 6.04
CA ASN A 17 3.68 7.89 6.99
C ASN A 17 3.92 6.64 7.87
N CYS A 18 5.16 6.23 8.05
CA CYS A 18 5.51 5.20 9.03
C CYS A 18 5.62 5.84 10.41
N ALA A 19 4.90 5.32 11.39
CA ALA A 19 5.00 5.74 12.78
C ALA A 19 5.89 4.78 13.55
N TYR A 20 7.09 5.25 13.92
CA TYR A 20 7.99 4.52 14.80
C TYR A 20 7.84 5.07 16.21
N ARG A 21 7.50 4.20 17.17
CA ARG A 21 7.51 4.55 18.59
C ARG A 21 8.84 4.10 19.17
N PHE A 22 9.70 5.04 19.47
CA PHE A 22 10.95 4.79 20.17
C PHE A 22 10.66 4.79 21.68
N THR A 23 10.47 3.59 22.21
CA THR A 23 10.47 3.37 23.66
C THR A 23 11.91 3.23 24.16
N PRO A 24 12.27 3.85 25.30
CA PRO A 24 13.55 3.58 25.96
C PRO A 24 13.66 2.10 26.33
N GLY A 25 14.73 1.43 25.90
CA GLY A 25 14.97 0.01 26.19
C GLY A 25 15.61 -0.73 25.01
N ALA A 26 15.92 -2.01 25.22
CA ALA A 26 16.32 -2.88 24.12
C ALA A 26 15.13 -3.04 23.14
N PRO A 27 15.37 -3.05 21.82
CA PRO A 27 14.32 -3.33 20.85
C PRO A 27 13.66 -4.67 21.17
N SER A 28 12.33 -4.69 21.31
CA SER A 28 11.56 -5.93 21.37
C SER A 28 10.85 -6.13 20.04
N PHE A 29 11.24 -7.18 19.31
CA PHE A 29 10.60 -7.57 18.07
C PHE A 29 9.67 -8.75 18.32
N VAL A 30 8.46 -8.69 17.76
CA VAL A 30 7.45 -9.76 17.87
C VAL A 30 7.80 -10.96 16.96
N TYR A 31 8.71 -10.76 16.00
CA TYR A 31 9.16 -11.77 15.05
C TYR A 31 10.67 -11.99 15.19
N ASP A 32 11.07 -12.57 16.30
CA ASP A 32 12.47 -12.88 16.61
C ASP A 32 12.90 -14.16 15.85
N TYR A 33 13.24 -14.02 14.56
CA TYR A 33 14.05 -15.02 13.88
C TYR A 33 15.52 -14.79 14.25
N SER A 34 15.88 -15.23 15.44
CA SER A 34 17.24 -15.20 15.98
C SER A 34 18.07 -16.40 15.51
N GLU A 35 18.10 -16.67 14.20
CA GLU A 35 19.20 -17.48 13.69
C GLU A 35 20.49 -16.65 13.76
N PRO A 36 21.62 -17.24 14.19
CA PRO A 36 22.87 -16.53 14.31
C PRO A 36 23.26 -15.95 12.94
N SER A 37 23.42 -14.63 12.88
CA SER A 37 23.80 -13.92 11.67
C SER A 37 25.10 -14.50 11.11
N GLY A 38 25.03 -15.04 9.90
CA GLY A 38 26.23 -15.42 9.14
C GLY A 38 27.02 -14.17 8.73
N PRO A 39 28.26 -14.32 8.21
CA PRO A 39 29.03 -13.18 7.74
C PRO A 39 28.28 -12.46 6.62
N VAL A 40 27.99 -11.17 6.83
CA VAL A 40 27.37 -10.30 5.83
C VAL A 40 28.45 -9.86 4.86
N ARG A 41 28.16 -9.90 3.55
CA ARG A 41 29.07 -9.40 2.51
C ARG A 41 28.51 -8.14 1.89
N PHE A 42 29.42 -7.28 1.44
CA PHE A 42 29.09 -6.06 0.74
C PHE A 42 29.79 -6.05 -0.61
N GLU A 43 29.09 -5.57 -1.63
CA GLU A 43 29.63 -5.33 -2.95
C GLU A 43 29.20 -3.93 -3.37
N ILE A 44 30.12 -3.12 -3.88
CA ILE A 44 29.78 -1.88 -4.56
C ILE A 44 29.73 -2.20 -6.05
N GLY A 45 28.54 -2.09 -6.65
CA GLY A 45 28.35 -2.27 -8.08
C GLY A 45 29.08 -1.19 -8.88
N SER A 46 29.85 -1.60 -9.90
CA SER A 46 30.32 -0.66 -10.92
C SER A 46 29.19 -0.39 -11.90
N THR A 47 28.90 0.88 -12.15
CA THR A 47 27.88 1.29 -13.12
C THR A 47 28.28 0.84 -14.52
N SER A 48 27.52 -0.08 -15.12
CA SER A 48 27.54 -0.25 -16.57
C SER A 48 26.94 1.00 -17.21
N LEU A 49 27.57 1.47 -18.29
CA LEU A 49 27.18 2.61 -19.14
C LEU A 49 25.77 3.18 -18.86
N GLY A 50 25.71 4.32 -18.15
CA GLY A 50 24.50 5.14 -18.01
C GLY A 50 24.02 5.39 -16.57
N GLU A 51 24.43 4.61 -15.57
CA GLU A 51 23.97 4.79 -14.19
C GLU A 51 24.75 5.88 -13.43
N GLN A 52 24.02 6.75 -12.70
CA GLN A 52 24.56 7.98 -12.07
C GLN A 52 24.73 7.92 -10.54
N SER A 53 24.78 6.75 -9.89
CA SER A 53 25.33 6.59 -8.54
C SER A 53 25.64 5.11 -8.28
N PRO A 54 26.77 4.77 -7.64
CA PRO A 54 27.06 3.38 -7.29
C PRO A 54 26.03 2.83 -6.30
N THR A 55 25.71 1.56 -6.45
CA THR A 55 24.82 0.85 -5.54
C THR A 55 25.63 0.01 -4.56
N LEU A 56 25.16 0.00 -3.32
CA LEU A 56 25.60 -0.93 -2.28
C LEU A 56 24.72 -2.17 -2.34
N ARG A 57 25.30 -3.30 -2.69
CA ARG A 57 24.68 -4.62 -2.56
C ARG A 57 25.14 -5.27 -1.25
N ILE A 58 24.17 -5.77 -0.49
CA ILE A 58 24.33 -6.40 0.82
C ILE A 58 23.85 -7.84 0.68
N ILE A 59 24.72 -8.79 0.97
CA ILE A 59 24.42 -10.22 0.92
C ILE A 59 24.42 -10.73 2.37
N ASN A 60 23.23 -11.06 2.87
CA ASN A 60 22.97 -11.52 4.24
C ASN A 60 22.40 -12.94 4.18
N PRO A 61 23.24 -13.98 4.03
CA PRO A 61 22.78 -15.34 3.75
C PRO A 61 21.85 -15.91 4.82
N SER A 62 21.88 -15.38 6.06
CA SER A 62 21.02 -15.79 7.17
C SER A 62 19.61 -15.20 7.11
N GLY A 63 19.37 -14.11 6.37
CA GLY A 63 18.11 -13.36 6.47
C GLY A 63 17.82 -12.78 7.86
N ALA A 64 18.82 -12.75 8.75
CA ALA A 64 18.70 -12.19 10.08
C ALA A 64 18.54 -10.67 10.00
N SER A 65 17.87 -10.07 10.99
CA SER A 65 17.72 -8.62 11.08
C SER A 65 19.06 -7.94 11.35
N LEU A 66 19.43 -6.99 10.49
CA LEU A 66 20.68 -6.25 10.50
C LEU A 66 20.42 -4.75 10.62
N VAL A 67 21.20 -4.07 11.44
CA VAL A 67 21.34 -2.61 11.42
C VAL A 67 22.52 -2.25 10.53
N ILE A 68 22.25 -1.57 9.41
CA ILE A 68 23.26 -1.10 8.48
C ILE A 68 23.50 0.38 8.73
N GLN A 69 24.76 0.75 8.96
CA GLN A 69 25.19 2.14 9.08
C GLN A 69 26.27 2.40 8.04
N GLY A 70 26.12 3.49 7.30
CA GLY A 70 27.07 3.90 6.30
C GLY A 70 27.49 5.35 6.47
N THR A 71 28.74 5.62 6.13
CA THR A 71 29.30 6.96 6.05
C THR A 71 29.96 7.11 4.69
N VAL A 72 29.57 8.15 3.96
CA VAL A 72 30.27 8.60 2.75
C VAL A 72 31.03 9.86 3.09
N THR A 73 32.33 9.89 2.81
CA THR A 73 33.17 11.07 3.00
C THR A 73 33.80 11.46 1.67
N GLU A 74 33.43 12.62 1.12
CA GLU A 74 34.14 13.19 -0.02
C GLU A 74 35.52 13.70 0.40
N ALA A 75 36.49 13.70 -0.53
CA ALA A 75 37.88 14.10 -0.27
C ALA A 75 38.07 15.47 0.43
N LYS A 76 37.07 16.36 0.37
CA LYS A 76 37.05 17.67 1.08
C LYS A 76 35.70 17.99 1.73
N GLY A 77 34.79 17.03 1.82
CA GLY A 77 33.40 17.23 2.26
C GLY A 77 33.16 16.85 3.72
N VAL A 78 31.97 17.19 4.22
CA VAL A 78 31.47 16.70 5.50
C VAL A 78 30.95 15.28 5.30
N PRO A 79 31.26 14.32 6.21
CA PRO A 79 30.75 12.96 6.09
C PRO A 79 29.22 12.92 6.13
N THR A 80 28.61 12.34 5.10
CA THR A 80 27.18 12.06 5.05
C THR A 80 26.92 10.69 5.67
N LYS A 81 26.14 10.66 6.74
CA LYS A 81 25.75 9.43 7.43
C LYS A 81 24.38 8.96 6.96
N PHE A 82 24.25 7.67 6.73
CA PHE A 82 22.99 7.01 6.43
C PHE A 82 22.89 5.69 7.18
N GLY A 83 21.67 5.17 7.32
CA GLY A 83 21.48 3.87 7.94
C GLY A 83 20.05 3.39 7.81
N PHE A 84 19.87 2.07 7.91
CA PHE A 84 18.57 1.41 7.80
C PHE A 84 18.64 0.01 8.44
N LEU A 85 17.47 -0.61 8.61
CA LEU A 85 17.33 -1.99 9.04
C LEU A 85 17.03 -2.88 7.82
N THR A 86 17.56 -4.09 7.76
CA THR A 86 17.20 -5.08 6.73
C THR A 86 17.23 -6.50 7.28
N SER A 87 16.33 -7.36 6.84
CA SER A 87 16.34 -8.81 7.08
C SER A 87 16.39 -9.61 5.77
N ARG A 88 16.63 -8.95 4.63
CA ARG A 88 16.69 -9.64 3.33
C ARG A 88 17.91 -10.54 3.26
N THR A 89 17.79 -11.62 2.50
CA THR A 89 18.96 -12.43 2.11
C THR A 89 19.90 -11.66 1.19
N GLU A 90 19.34 -10.73 0.41
CA GLU A 90 20.08 -9.83 -0.46
C GLU A 90 19.34 -8.50 -0.63
N LEU A 91 20.07 -7.39 -0.61
CA LEU A 91 19.49 -6.05 -0.76
C LEU A 91 20.44 -5.14 -1.54
N GLU A 92 19.88 -4.35 -2.45
CA GLU A 92 20.61 -3.31 -3.16
C GLU A 92 20.08 -1.92 -2.76
N LYS A 93 20.99 -0.98 -2.47
CA LYS A 93 20.68 0.39 -2.08
C LYS A 93 21.57 1.38 -2.83
N PRO A 94 21.00 2.39 -3.51
CA PRO A 94 21.78 3.50 -4.04
C PRO A 94 22.55 4.19 -2.91
N LEU A 95 23.84 4.46 -3.13
CA LEU A 95 24.62 5.25 -2.19
C LEU A 95 24.24 6.74 -2.34
N PRO A 96 24.18 7.50 -1.23
CA PRO A 96 23.85 8.93 -1.27
C PRO A 96 25.04 9.77 -1.75
N LEU A 97 25.56 9.47 -2.96
CA LEU A 97 26.60 10.27 -3.59
C LEU A 97 25.96 11.42 -4.38
N PRO A 98 26.52 12.63 -4.35
CA PRO A 98 26.11 13.67 -5.27
C PRO A 98 26.47 13.30 -6.72
N PRO A 99 25.66 13.75 -7.70
CA PRO A 99 25.78 13.37 -9.11
C PRO A 99 27.10 13.75 -9.81
N ASP A 100 27.91 14.61 -9.18
CA ASP A 100 29.22 15.05 -9.67
C ASP A 100 30.35 14.72 -8.68
N SER A 101 30.16 13.74 -7.79
CA SER A 101 31.09 13.47 -6.69
C SER A 101 32.48 13.09 -7.21
N ALA A 102 33.47 13.89 -6.80
CA ALA A 102 34.88 13.50 -6.82
C ALA A 102 35.08 12.22 -5.98
N SER A 103 36.29 11.66 -6.03
CA SER A 103 36.64 10.45 -5.28
C SER A 103 36.18 10.51 -3.81
N SER A 104 35.55 9.44 -3.33
CA SER A 104 34.90 9.37 -2.01
C SER A 104 35.32 8.12 -1.24
N ASP A 105 35.49 8.25 0.07
CA ASP A 105 35.65 7.14 1.00
C ASP A 105 34.28 6.65 1.45
N ILE A 106 34.05 5.35 1.35
CA ILE A 106 32.81 4.71 1.75
C ILE A 106 33.12 3.73 2.87
N GLU A 107 32.49 3.95 4.02
CA GLU A 107 32.53 3.06 5.18
C GLU A 107 31.12 2.54 5.45
N ILE A 108 30.95 1.23 5.52
CA ILE A 108 29.68 0.57 5.84
C ILE A 108 29.91 -0.47 6.91
N VAL A 109 29.04 -0.49 7.91
CA VAL A 109 29.07 -1.42 9.03
C VAL A 109 27.69 -2.06 9.16
N ALA A 110 27.64 -3.40 9.12
CA ALA A 110 26.47 -4.19 9.52
C ALA A 110 26.64 -4.65 10.96
N ARG A 111 25.58 -4.45 11.75
CA ARG A 111 25.47 -4.96 13.11
C ARG A 111 24.28 -5.89 13.23
N ASP A 112 24.41 -6.91 14.06
CA ASP A 112 23.25 -7.67 14.55
C ASP A 112 22.40 -6.78 15.49
N LEU A 113 21.25 -7.30 15.93
CA LEU A 113 20.38 -6.59 16.87
C LEU A 113 21.00 -6.40 18.27
N ASN A 114 22.04 -7.15 18.61
CA ASN A 114 22.80 -6.99 19.85
C ASN A 114 23.92 -5.93 19.73
N GLY A 115 24.08 -5.32 18.56
CA GLY A 115 25.11 -4.33 18.26
C GLY A 115 26.47 -4.91 17.86
N SER A 116 26.59 -6.24 17.80
CA SER A 116 27.82 -6.92 17.35
C SER A 116 28.05 -6.64 15.87
N VAL A 117 29.28 -6.26 15.51
CA VAL A 117 29.64 -6.11 14.10
C VAL A 117 29.74 -7.47 13.44
N ILE A 118 29.05 -7.63 12.32
CA ILE A 118 28.94 -8.90 11.57
C ILE A 118 29.31 -8.74 10.08
N GLY A 119 29.63 -7.51 9.68
CA GLY A 119 30.27 -7.20 8.41
C GLY A 119 30.72 -5.75 8.40
N GLU A 120 31.84 -5.48 7.72
CA GLU A 120 32.32 -4.13 7.44
C GLU A 120 32.83 -4.04 6.00
N LEU A 121 32.68 -2.87 5.38
CA LEU A 121 33.24 -2.53 4.10
C LEU A 121 33.88 -1.15 4.17
N TYR A 122 35.13 -1.08 3.75
CA TYR A 122 35.86 0.16 3.51
C TYR A 122 36.31 0.16 2.05
N GLN A 123 35.80 1.09 1.27
CA GLN A 123 36.13 1.16 -0.15
C GLN A 123 36.31 2.62 -0.59
N PHE A 124 37.40 2.85 -1.31
CA PHE A 124 37.63 4.10 -2.01
C PHE A 124 36.96 4.04 -3.38
N TRP A 125 36.03 4.95 -3.62
CA TRP A 125 35.38 5.12 -4.91
C TRP A 125 36.09 6.21 -5.70
N ASN A 126 36.70 5.83 -6.82
CA ASN A 126 37.14 6.77 -7.83
C ASN A 126 35.94 7.14 -8.69
N GLY A 127 35.46 8.38 -8.58
CA GLY A 127 34.41 8.88 -9.47
C GLY A 127 34.75 8.55 -10.92
N VAL A 128 33.77 8.05 -11.67
CA VAL A 128 33.96 7.80 -13.11
C VAL A 128 34.09 9.17 -13.78
N GLU A 129 35.24 9.45 -14.41
CA GLU A 129 35.33 10.58 -15.34
C GLU A 129 34.20 10.39 -16.37
N LYS A 130 33.27 11.35 -16.45
CA LYS A 130 32.22 11.36 -17.48
C LYS A 130 32.92 11.15 -18.81
N SER A 131 32.82 9.94 -19.37
CA SER A 131 33.08 9.77 -20.78
C SER A 131 32.11 10.71 -21.46
N LYS A 132 32.62 11.62 -22.30
CA LYS A 132 31.81 12.37 -23.27
C LYS A 132 31.22 11.38 -24.28
N GLY A 133 30.34 10.49 -23.82
CA GLY A 133 29.36 9.85 -24.67
C GLY A 133 28.45 10.97 -25.15
N ASN A 134 28.06 10.93 -26.42
CA ASN A 134 27.19 11.94 -27.02
C ASN A 134 26.01 12.22 -26.09
N GLU A 135 26.01 13.39 -25.43
CA GLU A 135 24.90 13.87 -24.62
C GLU A 135 23.71 14.04 -25.56
N SER A 136 22.79 13.07 -25.55
CA SER A 136 21.41 13.37 -25.88
C SER A 136 20.89 14.35 -24.83
N GLU A 137 20.19 15.39 -25.27
CA GLU A 137 19.60 16.35 -24.35
C GLU A 137 18.75 15.61 -23.28
N PRO A 138 18.86 15.98 -22.00
CA PRO A 138 18.13 15.31 -20.92
C PRO A 138 16.64 15.31 -21.23
N SER A 139 16.05 14.12 -21.24
CA SER A 139 14.73 13.88 -21.80
C SER A 139 13.69 13.50 -20.74
N LEU A 140 12.42 13.66 -21.11
CA LEU A 140 11.27 13.15 -20.38
C LEU A 140 10.77 11.90 -21.10
N SER A 141 10.35 10.88 -20.35
CA SER A 141 9.85 9.64 -20.95
C SER A 141 8.61 9.10 -20.23
N ILE A 142 7.76 8.44 -21.01
CA ILE A 142 6.57 7.72 -20.56
C ILE A 142 6.67 6.28 -21.03
N ALA A 143 6.43 5.31 -20.16
CA ALA A 143 6.47 3.89 -20.51
C ALA A 143 5.24 3.18 -19.96
N ALA A 144 4.54 2.39 -20.78
CA ALA A 144 3.50 1.51 -20.29
C ALA A 144 4.12 0.38 -19.46
N THR A 145 3.43 -0.07 -18.42
CA THR A 145 3.88 -1.17 -17.57
C THR A 145 2.69 -1.93 -17.02
N ASP A 146 2.89 -3.20 -16.65
CA ASP A 146 1.87 -3.94 -15.93
C ASP A 146 1.57 -3.27 -14.58
N PRO A 147 0.29 -3.13 -14.17
CA PRO A 147 -0.06 -2.51 -12.89
C PRO A 147 0.65 -3.15 -11.69
N TYR A 148 0.74 -4.47 -11.68
CA TYR A 148 1.34 -5.27 -10.60
C TYR A 148 2.83 -5.56 -10.78
N SER A 149 3.48 -5.04 -11.83
CA SER A 149 4.94 -5.18 -11.95
C SER A 149 5.66 -4.46 -10.82
N ASP A 150 6.81 -5.01 -10.43
CA ASP A 150 7.74 -4.34 -9.54
C ASP A 150 8.12 -2.95 -10.08
N PHE A 151 8.28 -2.00 -9.17
CA PHE A 151 8.63 -0.63 -9.52
C PHE A 151 9.84 -0.17 -8.72
N ASN A 152 10.79 0.46 -9.42
CA ASN A 152 11.95 1.11 -8.86
C ASN A 152 12.02 2.55 -9.41
N ASP A 153 11.89 3.53 -8.53
CA ASP A 153 11.90 4.96 -8.85
C ASP A 153 13.26 5.48 -9.32
N SER A 154 14.31 4.66 -9.23
CA SER A 154 15.65 4.98 -9.72
C SER A 154 15.88 4.51 -11.16
N LEU A 155 15.00 3.66 -11.70
CA LEU A 155 15.12 3.18 -13.09
C LEU A 155 14.60 4.26 -14.04
N LEU A 156 15.53 4.86 -14.79
CA LEU A 156 15.23 5.80 -15.86
C LEU A 156 15.12 5.04 -17.18
N PHE A 157 14.05 5.28 -17.92
CA PHE A 157 13.85 4.67 -19.22
C PHE A 157 14.38 5.60 -20.31
N ASP A 158 15.35 5.12 -21.09
CA ASP A 158 15.65 5.66 -22.42
C ASP A 158 14.70 4.98 -23.41
N LEU A 159 13.71 5.73 -23.91
CA LEU A 159 12.88 5.27 -25.02
C LEU A 159 13.71 5.35 -26.30
N SER A 160 14.58 4.37 -26.50
CA SER A 160 15.30 4.16 -27.77
C SER A 160 14.50 3.29 -28.75
N ASP A 161 13.37 2.73 -28.32
CA ASP A 161 12.53 1.88 -29.15
C ASP A 161 11.38 2.66 -29.81
N GLU A 162 11.29 2.56 -31.13
CA GLU A 162 10.31 3.23 -31.99
C GLU A 162 8.87 2.75 -31.70
N GLY A 163 8.08 3.57 -30.99
CA GLY A 163 6.64 3.38 -30.86
C GLY A 163 6.02 4.20 -29.72
N THR A 164 4.76 4.62 -29.87
CA THR A 164 4.00 5.18 -28.74
C THR A 164 3.66 4.04 -27.77
N PRO A 165 4.07 4.12 -26.49
CA PRO A 165 3.72 3.09 -25.50
C PRO A 165 2.21 2.92 -25.39
N THR A 166 1.73 1.71 -25.18
CA THR A 166 0.30 1.41 -25.07
C THR A 166 -0.05 0.86 -23.69
N ILE A 167 -0.90 1.58 -22.97
CA ILE A 167 -1.54 1.14 -21.74
C ILE A 167 -2.79 0.38 -22.14
N SER A 168 -2.86 -0.91 -21.82
CA SER A 168 -3.95 -1.78 -22.28
C SER A 168 -4.69 -2.40 -21.09
N ILE A 169 -6.01 -2.19 -21.07
CA ILE A 169 -6.95 -2.80 -20.13
C ILE A 169 -7.85 -3.71 -20.97
N LYS A 170 -7.73 -5.03 -20.76
CA LYS A 170 -8.37 -6.03 -21.63
C LYS A 170 -9.32 -6.91 -20.84
N ASN A 171 -10.38 -7.35 -21.50
CA ASN A 171 -11.39 -8.25 -20.93
C ASN A 171 -12.11 -7.67 -19.71
N LEU A 172 -12.30 -6.35 -19.66
CA LEU A 172 -13.06 -5.70 -18.60
C LEU A 172 -14.55 -6.03 -18.75
N TYR A 173 -15.21 -6.51 -17.71
CA TYR A 173 -16.64 -6.83 -17.73
C TYR A 173 -17.46 -5.57 -17.46
N ILE A 174 -18.72 -5.57 -17.90
CA ILE A 174 -19.70 -4.54 -17.49
C ILE A 174 -19.87 -4.62 -15.97
N ASP A 175 -19.84 -3.46 -15.31
CA ASP A 175 -19.89 -3.32 -13.85
C ASP A 175 -18.67 -3.93 -13.11
N GLU A 176 -17.49 -3.94 -13.75
CA GLU A 176 -16.21 -4.32 -13.15
C GLU A 176 -15.26 -3.12 -13.00
N PHE A 177 -14.26 -3.26 -12.13
CA PHE A 177 -13.08 -2.41 -12.08
C PHE A 177 -11.85 -3.17 -12.58
N ASP A 178 -11.00 -2.52 -13.38
CA ASP A 178 -9.68 -3.04 -13.74
C ASP A 178 -8.67 -1.89 -13.85
N GLN A 179 -7.42 -2.23 -14.13
CA GLN A 179 -6.29 -1.32 -14.01
C GLN A 179 -5.36 -1.34 -15.22
N GLY A 180 -4.83 -0.15 -15.51
CA GLY A 180 -3.65 0.03 -16.35
C GLY A 180 -2.57 0.78 -15.57
N ALA A 181 -1.32 0.75 -16.04
CA ALA A 181 -0.28 1.56 -15.44
C ALA A 181 0.74 2.07 -16.47
N PHE A 182 1.39 3.16 -16.10
CA PHE A 182 2.53 3.70 -16.82
C PHE A 182 3.51 4.35 -15.86
N ILE A 183 4.73 4.55 -16.32
CA ILE A 183 5.81 5.20 -15.60
C ILE A 183 6.11 6.51 -16.31
N LEU A 184 6.32 7.57 -15.53
CA LEU A 184 6.93 8.82 -15.97
C LEU A 184 8.33 8.90 -15.40
N SER A 185 9.32 9.13 -16.24
CA SER A 185 10.70 9.36 -15.83
C SER A 185 11.22 10.70 -16.32
N SER A 186 12.04 11.32 -15.49
CA SER A 186 12.72 12.58 -15.78
C SER A 186 14.22 12.38 -15.68
N GLN A 187 14.95 12.66 -16.77
CA GLN A 187 16.41 12.75 -16.74
C GLN A 187 16.90 14.17 -16.37
N LEU A 188 15.97 15.08 -16.05
CA LEU A 188 16.30 16.45 -15.66
C LEU A 188 16.95 16.49 -14.27
N ASP A 189 17.78 17.51 -14.07
CA ASP A 189 18.48 17.78 -12.80
C ASP A 189 17.59 18.41 -11.73
N ASP A 190 16.45 18.96 -12.15
CA ASP A 190 15.43 19.55 -11.28
C ASP A 190 14.14 18.71 -11.31
N PRO A 191 13.37 18.69 -10.21
CA PRO A 191 12.05 18.06 -10.20
C PRO A 191 11.09 18.78 -11.15
N ILE A 192 10.14 18.02 -11.68
CA ILE A 192 9.16 18.53 -12.64
C ILE A 192 7.75 18.07 -12.28
N ASP A 193 6.81 19.00 -12.37
CA ASP A 193 5.39 18.71 -12.21
C ASP A 193 4.77 18.41 -13.57
N PHE A 194 4.04 17.30 -13.64
CA PHE A 194 3.20 16.95 -14.78
C PHE A 194 1.74 17.07 -14.41
N ARG A 195 0.95 17.62 -15.33
CA ARG A 195 -0.50 17.42 -15.36
C ARG A 195 -0.82 16.25 -16.28
N ILE A 196 -1.55 15.27 -15.75
CA ILE A 196 -1.98 14.08 -16.49
C ILE A 196 -3.39 14.30 -17.02
N GLU A 197 -3.55 14.19 -18.33
CA GLU A 197 -4.82 14.36 -19.02
C GLU A 197 -5.05 13.22 -20.01
N TRP A 198 -6.32 12.95 -20.30
CA TRP A 198 -6.75 12.06 -21.37
C TRP A 198 -8.07 12.57 -21.93
N ASP A 199 -8.26 12.36 -23.23
CA ASP A 199 -9.57 12.58 -23.83
C ASP A 199 -10.51 11.45 -23.42
N THR A 200 -11.83 11.68 -23.43
CA THR A 200 -12.83 10.61 -23.28
C THR A 200 -12.54 9.53 -24.33
N PRO A 201 -12.24 8.27 -23.93
CA PRO A 201 -11.99 7.20 -24.88
C PRO A 201 -13.19 6.98 -25.79
N LYS A 202 -12.93 6.64 -27.06
CA LYS A 202 -13.98 6.40 -28.06
C LYS A 202 -13.74 5.10 -28.80
N ASP A 203 -14.81 4.43 -29.20
CA ASP A 203 -14.72 3.27 -30.08
C ASP A 203 -14.51 3.66 -31.55
N LEU A 204 -14.65 2.69 -32.46
CA LEU A 204 -14.44 2.89 -33.90
C LEU A 204 -15.58 3.70 -34.54
N GLU A 205 -16.77 3.62 -33.96
CA GLU A 205 -17.98 4.34 -34.34
C GLU A 205 -17.98 5.79 -33.80
N GLY A 206 -17.13 6.06 -32.80
CA GLY A 206 -16.96 7.36 -32.18
C GLY A 206 -17.77 7.54 -30.90
N ASP A 207 -18.42 6.47 -30.42
CA ASP A 207 -19.20 6.48 -29.19
C ASP A 207 -18.27 6.52 -27.97
N PRO A 208 -18.60 7.32 -26.95
CA PRO A 208 -17.73 7.52 -25.80
C PRO A 208 -17.77 6.33 -24.84
N PHE A 209 -16.64 6.05 -24.21
CA PHE A 209 -16.60 5.23 -23.00
C PHE A 209 -17.31 5.99 -21.86
N GLU A 210 -18.42 5.45 -21.38
CA GLU A 210 -19.25 6.06 -20.32
C GLU A 210 -18.75 5.74 -18.89
N GLY A 211 -17.80 4.82 -18.77
CA GLY A 211 -17.17 4.49 -17.51
C GLY A 211 -16.26 5.61 -16.98
N LYS A 212 -15.67 5.39 -15.81
CA LYS A 212 -14.78 6.37 -15.15
C LYS A 212 -13.34 5.92 -15.21
N ILE A 213 -12.44 6.89 -15.33
CA ILE A 213 -11.00 6.67 -15.27
C ILE A 213 -10.44 7.59 -14.19
N MET A 214 -9.60 7.05 -13.30
CA MET A 214 -8.96 7.80 -12.24
C MET A 214 -7.46 7.49 -12.20
N ALA A 215 -6.64 8.54 -12.19
CA ALA A 215 -5.20 8.40 -12.00
C ALA A 215 -4.85 8.47 -10.51
N ARG A 216 -3.99 7.54 -10.09
CA ARG A 216 -3.45 7.42 -8.74
C ARG A 216 -1.93 7.34 -8.83
N ARG A 217 -1.25 7.97 -7.88
CA ARG A 217 0.21 7.81 -7.76
C ARG A 217 0.48 6.52 -6.99
N VAL A 218 1.42 5.72 -7.45
CA VAL A 218 1.96 4.62 -6.64
C VAL A 218 2.99 5.20 -5.67
N VAL A 219 2.77 5.01 -4.38
CA VAL A 219 3.57 5.61 -3.30
C VAL A 219 4.19 4.50 -2.45
N ALA A 220 5.49 4.63 -2.20
CA ALA A 220 6.21 3.79 -1.28
C ALA A 220 5.70 3.97 0.17
N THR A 221 5.26 2.88 0.78
CA THR A 221 4.96 2.77 2.21
C THR A 221 6.04 1.93 2.88
N GLY A 222 6.33 2.21 4.15
CA GLY A 222 7.25 1.37 4.90
C GLY A 222 6.56 0.09 5.39
N ALA A 223 7.18 -1.04 5.13
CA ALA A 223 6.82 -2.34 5.69
C ALA A 223 7.42 -2.52 7.10
N VAL A 224 6.89 -3.50 7.86
CA VAL A 224 7.29 -3.78 9.25
C VAL A 224 8.78 -4.12 9.37
N ASN A 225 9.38 -4.69 8.33
CA ASN A 225 10.81 -5.01 8.25
C ASN A 225 11.70 -3.80 7.83
N GLY A 226 11.13 -2.61 7.66
CA GLY A 226 11.85 -1.39 7.26
C GLY A 226 11.99 -1.22 5.74
N GLU A 227 11.43 -2.12 4.94
CA GLU A 227 11.44 -2.02 3.48
C GLU A 227 10.46 -0.96 2.98
N LEU A 228 10.70 -0.45 1.78
CA LEU A 228 9.73 0.37 1.06
C LEU A 228 8.99 -0.53 0.06
N ALA A 229 7.67 -0.57 0.18
CA ALA A 229 6.77 -1.25 -0.74
C ALA A 229 5.93 -0.20 -1.48
N TYR A 230 5.92 -0.25 -2.81
CA TYR A 230 5.13 0.66 -3.64
C TYR A 230 3.67 0.21 -3.68
N ASP A 231 2.95 0.46 -2.58
CA ASP A 231 1.65 -0.14 -2.29
C ASP A 231 0.50 0.88 -2.20
N ALA A 232 0.75 2.07 -1.66
CA ALA A 232 -0.32 3.05 -1.49
C ALA A 232 -0.69 3.71 -2.83
N LEU A 233 -2.00 3.80 -3.10
CA LEU A 233 -2.56 4.35 -4.34
C LEU A 233 -3.44 5.61 -4.11
N PRO A 234 -2.94 6.71 -3.52
CA PRO A 234 -3.71 7.93 -3.39
C PRO A 234 -4.07 8.52 -4.77
N PRO A 235 -5.27 9.10 -4.93
CA PRO A 235 -5.64 9.82 -6.16
C PRO A 235 -4.75 11.05 -6.35
N LEU A 236 -4.48 11.45 -7.59
CA LEU A 236 -3.68 12.65 -7.93
C LEU A 236 -4.37 13.99 -7.56
N GLY A 237 -5.60 13.93 -7.02
CA GLY A 237 -6.41 15.10 -6.68
C GLY A 237 -7.04 15.78 -7.91
N PRO A 238 -7.79 16.89 -7.71
CA PRO A 238 -8.60 17.50 -8.78
C PRO A 238 -7.81 18.07 -9.96
N GLY A 239 -6.52 18.34 -9.78
CA GLY A 239 -5.65 18.86 -10.84
C GLY A 239 -4.94 17.79 -11.66
N ASN A 240 -5.05 16.50 -11.28
CA ASN A 240 -4.25 15.41 -11.85
C ASN A 240 -2.75 15.73 -11.94
N ILE A 241 -2.19 16.38 -10.91
CA ILE A 241 -0.79 16.80 -10.90
C ILE A 241 0.05 15.76 -10.16
N VAL A 242 1.20 15.42 -10.74
CA VAL A 242 2.21 14.57 -10.11
C VAL A 242 3.60 15.19 -10.26
N THR A 243 4.35 15.24 -9.17
CA THR A 243 5.76 15.65 -9.18
C THR A 243 6.64 14.44 -9.43
N VAL A 244 7.46 14.51 -10.47
CA VAL A 244 8.56 13.57 -10.73
C VAL A 244 9.85 14.20 -10.20
N PRO A 245 10.52 13.59 -9.20
CA PRO A 245 11.79 14.12 -8.70
C PRO A 245 12.87 14.15 -9.79
N ALA A 246 13.89 14.98 -9.59
CA ALA A 246 15.07 15.02 -10.45
C ALA A 246 15.70 13.63 -10.59
N ARG A 247 16.01 13.23 -11.83
CA ARG A 247 16.65 11.94 -12.14
C ARG A 247 15.94 10.74 -11.49
N ARG A 248 14.60 10.78 -11.45
CA ARG A 248 13.74 9.73 -10.89
C ARG A 248 12.56 9.41 -11.79
N ALA A 249 11.85 8.36 -11.40
CA ALA A 249 10.61 7.94 -11.99
C ALA A 249 9.46 7.91 -10.97
N VAL A 250 8.23 8.00 -11.45
CA VAL A 250 7.01 7.71 -10.68
C VAL A 250 6.11 6.78 -11.49
N LYS A 251 5.46 5.83 -10.82
CA LYS A 251 4.43 4.98 -11.43
C LYS A 251 3.06 5.58 -11.19
N ILE A 252 2.26 5.63 -12.25
CA ILE A 252 0.87 6.05 -12.26
C ILE A 252 0.00 4.83 -12.49
N TRP A 253 -0.94 4.63 -11.57
CA TRP A 253 -1.98 3.62 -11.65
C TRP A 253 -3.25 4.26 -12.22
N LEU A 254 -3.79 3.69 -13.29
CA LEU A 254 -5.08 4.06 -13.85
C LEU A 254 -6.12 3.06 -13.38
N ASN A 255 -7.07 3.53 -12.57
CA ASN A 255 -8.25 2.75 -12.19
C ASN A 255 -9.35 3.00 -13.23
N VAL A 256 -9.85 1.95 -13.87
CA VAL A 256 -10.91 2.00 -14.87
C VAL A 256 -12.15 1.31 -14.30
N ASP A 257 -13.25 2.05 -14.26
CA ASP A 257 -14.56 1.63 -13.74
C ASP A 257 -15.53 1.50 -14.93
N ALA A 258 -15.95 0.28 -15.25
CA ALA A 258 -16.90 -0.01 -16.33
C ALA A 258 -18.38 -0.01 -15.88
N HIS A 259 -18.69 0.46 -14.67
CA HIS A 259 -20.09 0.60 -14.25
C HIS A 259 -20.85 1.57 -15.18
N GLY A 260 -21.94 1.07 -15.75
CA GLY A 260 -22.74 1.82 -16.72
C GLY A 260 -22.13 1.95 -18.11
N GLY A 261 -20.95 1.36 -18.36
CA GLY A 261 -20.34 1.31 -19.69
C GLY A 261 -21.01 0.32 -20.64
N SER A 262 -20.87 0.57 -21.94
CA SER A 262 -21.28 -0.38 -23.00
C SER A 262 -20.10 -1.27 -23.41
N PRO A 263 -20.36 -2.49 -23.93
CA PRO A 263 -19.33 -3.29 -24.58
C PRO A 263 -18.70 -2.56 -25.75
N GLY A 264 -17.38 -2.67 -25.91
CA GLY A 264 -16.67 -1.97 -26.98
C GLY A 264 -15.15 -1.95 -26.80
N LYS A 265 -14.46 -1.48 -27.85
CA LYS A 265 -13.01 -1.25 -27.84
C LYS A 265 -12.74 0.23 -27.95
N TYR A 266 -12.42 0.84 -26.82
CA TYR A 266 -12.24 2.27 -26.70
C TYR A 266 -10.75 2.64 -26.76
N ARG A 267 -10.46 3.76 -27.41
CA ARG A 267 -9.10 4.29 -27.57
C ARG A 267 -9.03 5.75 -27.14
N SER A 268 -7.94 6.12 -26.49
CA SER A 268 -7.58 7.49 -26.17
C SER A 268 -6.06 7.68 -26.16
N THR A 269 -5.62 8.86 -25.75
CA THR A 269 -4.21 9.18 -25.50
C THR A 269 -4.10 9.77 -24.11
N VAL A 270 -3.25 9.17 -23.27
CA VAL A 270 -2.79 9.76 -22.02
C VAL A 270 -1.65 10.71 -22.36
N ARG A 271 -1.75 11.95 -21.89
CA ARG A 271 -0.76 13.00 -22.08
C ARG A 271 -0.28 13.50 -20.73
N ALA A 272 1.03 13.56 -20.55
CA ALA A 272 1.65 14.20 -19.40
C ALA A 272 2.22 15.54 -19.85
N PHE A 273 1.59 16.62 -19.41
CA PHE A 273 1.97 17.99 -19.72
C PHE A 273 2.89 18.55 -18.63
N PRO A 274 4.14 18.93 -18.94
CA PRO A 274 4.95 19.75 -18.05
C PRO A 274 4.18 21.01 -17.62
N VAL A 275 4.03 21.24 -16.31
CA VAL A 275 3.32 22.42 -15.79
C VAL A 275 4.15 23.69 -15.95
N LEU A 276 5.47 23.56 -15.84
CA LEU A 276 6.44 24.65 -15.97
C LEU A 276 7.55 24.23 -16.94
N GLY A 277 8.00 25.16 -17.78
CA GLY A 277 9.05 24.95 -18.77
C GLY A 277 8.52 24.86 -20.22
N ASN A 278 9.42 25.01 -21.18
CA ASN A 278 9.13 24.86 -22.61
C ASN A 278 9.49 23.43 -23.07
N LEU A 279 8.94 22.43 -22.38
CA LEU A 279 9.13 21.02 -22.73
C LEU A 279 7.86 20.48 -23.39
N ASP A 280 8.05 19.64 -24.41
CA ASP A 280 6.94 19.04 -25.13
C ASP A 280 6.22 18.01 -24.25
N PRO A 281 4.88 17.86 -24.41
CA PRO A 281 4.14 16.80 -23.74
C PRO A 281 4.59 15.42 -24.21
N ILE A 282 4.67 14.48 -23.27
CA ILE A 282 4.90 13.07 -23.57
C ILE A 282 3.58 12.29 -23.49
N SER A 283 3.42 11.26 -24.31
CA SER A 283 2.14 10.57 -24.44
C SER A 283 2.24 9.06 -24.59
N ALA A 284 1.20 8.37 -24.11
CA ALA A 284 0.97 6.95 -24.31
C ALA A 284 -0.45 6.72 -24.87
N SER A 285 -0.63 5.69 -25.69
CA SER A 285 -1.95 5.25 -26.12
C SER A 285 -2.66 4.55 -24.95
N LEU A 286 -3.96 4.77 -24.82
CA LEU A 286 -4.82 4.08 -23.88
C LEU A 286 -5.83 3.23 -24.66
N GLU A 287 -5.84 1.93 -24.43
CA GLU A 287 -6.79 0.99 -25.02
C GLU A 287 -7.59 0.30 -23.91
N ILE A 288 -8.91 0.35 -24.00
CA ILE A 288 -9.85 -0.28 -23.06
C ILE A 288 -10.78 -1.21 -23.85
N GLU A 289 -10.82 -2.48 -23.50
CA GLU A 289 -11.77 -3.45 -24.05
C GLU A 289 -12.79 -3.85 -22.99
N VAL A 290 -14.03 -3.43 -23.19
CA VAL A 290 -15.18 -3.90 -22.40
C VAL A 290 -15.85 -5.02 -23.16
N VAL A 291 -15.91 -6.21 -22.57
CA VAL A 291 -16.58 -7.37 -23.17
C VAL A 291 -18.07 -7.38 -22.85
N ASP A 292 -18.86 -8.02 -23.71
CA ASP A 292 -20.31 -8.21 -23.49
C ASP A 292 -20.58 -9.33 -22.46
N LEU A 293 -20.00 -9.15 -21.28
CA LEU A 293 -20.18 -9.98 -20.09
C LEU A 293 -20.32 -9.03 -18.91
N LYS A 294 -21.24 -9.33 -18.00
CA LYS A 294 -21.61 -8.45 -16.89
C LYS A 294 -21.30 -9.13 -15.56
N MET A 295 -20.71 -8.38 -14.63
CA MET A 295 -20.51 -8.83 -13.26
C MET A 295 -21.85 -9.17 -12.61
N PRO A 296 -21.93 -10.29 -11.86
CA PRO A 296 -23.16 -10.66 -11.19
C PRO A 296 -23.46 -9.66 -10.08
N LYS A 297 -24.75 -9.34 -9.89
CA LYS A 297 -25.18 -8.47 -8.78
C LYS A 297 -24.84 -9.07 -7.41
N GLU A 298 -24.88 -10.40 -7.33
CA GLU A 298 -24.49 -11.16 -6.16
C GLU A 298 -23.23 -11.95 -6.52
N PHE A 299 -22.14 -11.68 -5.80
CA PHE A 299 -20.89 -12.41 -6.02
C PHE A 299 -21.05 -13.87 -5.59
N PRO A 300 -20.62 -14.84 -6.43
CA PRO A 300 -20.76 -16.25 -6.12
C PRO A 300 -19.84 -16.71 -4.98
N LEU A 301 -18.82 -15.91 -4.64
CA LEU A 301 -17.90 -16.16 -3.55
C LEU A 301 -18.22 -15.23 -2.37
N SER A 302 -18.19 -15.80 -1.17
CA SER A 302 -18.18 -15.02 0.06
C SER A 302 -16.76 -14.53 0.34
N LEU A 303 -16.55 -13.22 0.26
CA LEU A 303 -15.28 -12.56 0.56
C LEU A 303 -15.37 -11.88 1.92
N CYS A 304 -14.54 -12.36 2.85
CA CYS A 304 -14.43 -11.86 4.21
C CYS A 304 -13.14 -11.05 4.38
N VAL A 305 -13.26 -9.84 4.94
CA VAL A 305 -12.12 -9.00 5.30
C VAL A 305 -12.28 -8.50 6.72
N TRP A 306 -11.23 -8.62 7.54
CA TRP A 306 -11.15 -7.97 8.85
C TRP A 306 -10.89 -6.47 8.65
N ASP A 307 -11.96 -5.72 8.42
CA ASP A 307 -11.90 -4.34 7.94
C ASP A 307 -11.64 -3.28 9.02
N TYR A 308 -11.90 -3.62 10.29
CA TYR A 308 -11.81 -2.69 11.43
C TYR A 308 -12.61 -1.38 11.22
N VAL A 309 -13.74 -1.45 10.52
CA VAL A 309 -14.66 -0.33 10.26
C VAL A 309 -15.80 -0.37 11.30
N PRO A 310 -16.03 0.72 12.06
CA PRO A 310 -15.46 2.05 11.89
C PRO A 310 -14.04 2.12 12.45
N ASN A 311 -13.13 2.65 11.64
CA ASN A 311 -11.73 2.72 11.99
C ASN A 311 -11.51 3.82 13.05
N ARG A 312 -10.85 3.48 14.16
CA ARG A 312 -10.60 4.44 15.26
C ARG A 312 -9.74 5.65 14.85
N TRP A 313 -8.88 5.47 13.86
CA TRP A 313 -7.95 6.49 13.39
C TRP A 313 -8.55 7.36 12.29
N PHE A 314 -9.44 6.79 11.46
CA PHE A 314 -10.08 7.47 10.33
C PHE A 314 -11.60 7.31 10.32
N PRO A 315 -12.31 7.69 11.41
CA PRO A 315 -13.73 7.41 11.54
C PRO A 315 -14.59 8.13 10.49
N SER A 316 -14.13 9.29 9.99
CA SER A 316 -14.81 10.08 8.96
C SER A 316 -14.89 9.40 7.60
N ASN A 317 -14.07 8.38 7.34
CA ASN A 317 -14.01 7.70 6.04
C ASN A 317 -14.86 6.42 5.98
N THR A 318 -15.61 6.11 7.04
CA THR A 318 -16.39 4.87 7.19
C THR A 318 -17.25 4.57 5.95
N ASP A 319 -18.05 5.52 5.49
CA ASP A 319 -18.98 5.28 4.37
C ASP A 319 -18.24 5.06 3.05
N ALA A 320 -17.14 5.78 2.83
CA ALA A 320 -16.31 5.62 1.63
C ALA A 320 -15.64 4.25 1.59
N VAL A 321 -15.08 3.79 2.72
CA VAL A 321 -14.44 2.46 2.83
C VAL A 321 -15.48 1.36 2.68
N MET A 322 -16.64 1.48 3.33
CA MET A 322 -17.73 0.49 3.17
C MET A 322 -18.23 0.40 1.73
N LYS A 323 -18.28 1.54 1.02
CA LYS A 323 -18.65 1.55 -0.41
C LYS A 323 -17.58 0.82 -1.23
N ASP A 324 -16.31 1.19 -1.05
CA ASP A 324 -15.19 0.60 -1.78
C ASP A 324 -15.13 -0.91 -1.59
N MET A 325 -15.27 -1.41 -0.35
CA MET A 325 -15.32 -2.84 -0.06
C MET A 325 -16.46 -3.56 -0.81
N ARG A 326 -17.67 -3.00 -0.84
CA ARG A 326 -18.81 -3.60 -1.55
C ARG A 326 -18.62 -3.57 -3.07
N ASP A 327 -18.10 -2.47 -3.59
CA ASP A 327 -17.78 -2.33 -5.00
C ASP A 327 -16.76 -3.39 -5.46
N HIS A 328 -15.90 -3.87 -4.55
CA HIS A 328 -14.92 -4.94 -4.79
C HIS A 328 -15.35 -6.32 -4.25
N GLY A 329 -16.66 -6.52 -4.01
CA GLY A 329 -17.23 -7.83 -3.71
C GLY A 329 -17.08 -8.34 -2.28
N VAL A 330 -16.58 -7.54 -1.35
CA VAL A 330 -16.61 -7.87 0.09
C VAL A 330 -18.06 -7.92 0.54
N ASN A 331 -18.49 -9.08 1.01
CA ASN A 331 -19.87 -9.35 1.43
C ASN A 331 -19.95 -10.04 2.80
N VAL A 332 -18.82 -10.42 3.42
CA VAL A 332 -18.79 -10.95 4.80
C VAL A 332 -18.05 -9.97 5.69
N PHE A 333 -18.72 -9.58 6.78
CA PHE A 333 -18.26 -8.51 7.65
C PHE A 333 -18.12 -9.00 9.10
N PRO A 334 -16.89 -9.20 9.60
CA PRO A 334 -16.64 -9.44 11.03
C PRO A 334 -17.00 -8.20 11.85
N ARG A 335 -17.92 -8.35 12.80
CA ARG A 335 -18.44 -7.22 13.60
C ARG A 335 -18.36 -7.49 15.09
N PRO A 336 -17.14 -7.48 15.67
CA PRO A 336 -16.98 -7.56 17.12
C PRO A 336 -17.66 -6.36 17.79
N GLY A 337 -18.44 -6.61 18.85
CA GLY A 337 -19.11 -5.58 19.63
C GLY A 337 -20.45 -5.10 19.06
N CYS A 338 -20.93 -5.65 17.94
CA CYS A 338 -22.27 -5.36 17.42
C CYS A 338 -23.33 -6.32 17.99
N GLU A 339 -22.92 -7.39 18.65
CA GLU A 339 -23.83 -8.33 19.29
C GLU A 339 -24.72 -7.61 20.31
N PRO A 340 -26.04 -7.91 20.31
CA PRO A 340 -26.98 -7.27 21.23
C PRO A 340 -26.65 -7.63 22.68
N LYS A 341 -26.76 -6.69 23.61
CA LYS A 341 -26.44 -6.96 25.02
C LYS A 341 -27.67 -7.51 25.72
N GLY A 342 -27.51 -8.66 26.39
CA GLY A 342 -28.57 -9.27 27.20
C GLY A 342 -28.49 -8.85 28.67
N GLU A 343 -29.62 -8.67 29.33
CA GLU A 343 -29.70 -8.50 30.78
C GLU A 343 -30.91 -9.27 31.33
N VAL A 344 -30.68 -10.07 32.38
CA VAL A 344 -31.77 -10.77 33.08
C VAL A 344 -32.33 -9.84 34.16
N ASP A 345 -33.60 -9.47 34.03
CA ASP A 345 -34.28 -8.61 34.99
C ASP A 345 -34.57 -9.33 36.33
N GLN A 346 -35.04 -8.57 37.33
CA GLN A 346 -35.37 -9.11 38.66
C GLN A 346 -36.51 -10.17 38.63
N GLN A 347 -37.25 -10.27 37.53
CA GLN A 347 -38.30 -11.27 37.33
C GLN A 347 -37.78 -12.49 36.55
N GLY A 348 -36.48 -12.56 36.24
CA GLY A 348 -35.88 -13.66 35.50
C GLY A 348 -36.18 -13.62 34.00
N ARG A 349 -36.51 -12.45 33.43
CA ARG A 349 -36.76 -12.29 32.00
C ARG A 349 -35.53 -11.71 31.32
N LEU A 350 -35.14 -12.30 30.20
CA LEU A 350 -34.07 -11.77 29.35
C LEU A 350 -34.57 -10.55 28.57
N GLN A 351 -33.91 -9.41 28.77
CA GLN A 351 -34.08 -8.19 28.00
C GLN A 351 -32.88 -7.99 27.08
N MET A 352 -33.13 -7.53 25.86
CA MET A 352 -32.12 -7.37 24.82
C MET A 352 -31.99 -5.90 24.41
N ASP A 353 -30.77 -5.36 24.43
CA ASP A 353 -30.43 -4.10 23.79
C ASP A 353 -29.96 -4.36 22.36
N TRP A 354 -30.85 -4.06 21.41
CA TRP A 354 -30.61 -4.26 19.97
C TRP A 354 -29.92 -3.09 19.29
N SER A 355 -29.72 -1.96 19.97
CA SER A 355 -29.23 -0.71 19.37
C SER A 355 -27.88 -0.86 18.65
N PRO A 356 -26.89 -1.61 19.18
CA PRO A 356 -25.63 -1.85 18.48
C PRO A 356 -25.83 -2.60 17.16
N LEU A 357 -26.63 -3.66 17.19
CA LEU A 357 -26.93 -4.48 16.02
C LEU A 357 -27.68 -3.67 14.95
N GLU A 358 -28.66 -2.86 15.32
CA GLU A 358 -29.39 -2.02 14.35
C GLU A 358 -28.49 -0.99 13.67
N THR A 359 -27.56 -0.41 14.42
CA THR A 359 -26.57 0.52 13.87
C THR A 359 -25.71 -0.18 12.82
N GLU A 360 -25.30 -1.42 13.09
CA GLU A 360 -24.45 -2.18 12.18
C GLU A 360 -25.20 -2.68 10.95
N LEU A 361 -26.42 -3.20 11.11
CA LEU A 361 -27.25 -3.65 9.99
C LEU A 361 -27.49 -2.54 8.96
N LYS A 362 -27.65 -1.28 9.43
CA LYS A 362 -27.76 -0.10 8.56
C LYS A 362 -26.46 0.19 7.81
N ARG A 363 -25.30 -0.04 8.44
CA ARG A 363 -23.98 0.24 7.84
C ARG A 363 -23.60 -0.78 6.76
N ILE A 364 -23.75 -2.07 7.05
CA ILE A 364 -23.33 -3.14 6.13
C ILE A 364 -24.29 -3.30 4.95
N GLY A 365 -25.54 -2.86 5.08
CA GLY A 365 -26.54 -2.91 4.01
C GLY A 365 -27.05 -4.32 3.71
N GLU A 366 -28.06 -4.41 2.85
CA GLU A 366 -28.68 -5.67 2.42
C GLU A 366 -27.71 -6.55 1.63
N GLY A 367 -27.95 -7.87 1.60
CA GLY A 367 -27.09 -8.84 0.88
C GLY A 367 -25.77 -9.20 1.59
N SER A 368 -25.36 -8.42 2.59
CA SER A 368 -24.18 -8.71 3.41
C SER A 368 -24.40 -9.81 4.45
N VAL A 369 -23.37 -10.61 4.71
CA VAL A 369 -23.27 -11.61 5.78
C VAL A 369 -22.60 -10.98 7.00
N LEU A 370 -23.27 -11.02 8.15
CA LEU A 370 -22.71 -10.55 9.41
C LEU A 370 -21.99 -11.70 10.14
N LEU A 371 -20.70 -11.54 10.41
CA LEU A 371 -19.94 -12.52 11.18
C LEU A 371 -19.84 -12.04 12.65
N PHE A 372 -20.61 -12.67 13.52
CA PHE A 372 -20.61 -12.39 14.96
C PHE A 372 -19.36 -12.96 15.61
N HIS A 373 -18.61 -12.11 16.31
CA HIS A 373 -17.38 -12.50 17.00
C HIS A 373 -17.59 -12.50 18.52
N PHE A 374 -18.15 -13.58 19.05
CA PHE A 374 -18.23 -13.81 20.49
C PHE A 374 -18.20 -15.32 20.80
N HIS A 375 -17.50 -15.69 21.87
CA HIS A 375 -17.45 -17.07 22.37
C HIS A 375 -18.72 -17.44 23.16
N GLU A 376 -19.30 -16.50 23.90
CA GLU A 376 -20.55 -16.69 24.64
C GLU A 376 -21.49 -15.48 24.48
N PRO A 377 -22.82 -15.69 24.50
CA PRO A 377 -23.78 -14.59 24.53
C PRO A 377 -23.47 -13.57 25.64
N PRO A 378 -23.38 -12.26 25.34
CA PRO A 378 -23.05 -11.21 26.30
C PRO A 378 -24.24 -10.87 27.21
N ILE A 379 -24.56 -11.79 28.13
CA ILE A 379 -25.69 -11.68 29.05
C ILE A 379 -25.19 -11.27 30.43
N LYS A 380 -25.72 -10.17 30.97
CA LYS A 380 -25.53 -9.78 32.36
C LYS A 380 -26.51 -10.52 33.27
N HIS A 381 -25.99 -11.08 34.34
CA HIS A 381 -26.76 -11.73 35.39
C HIS A 381 -26.63 -10.94 36.70
N PRO A 382 -27.69 -10.89 37.53
CA PRO A 382 -27.64 -10.18 38.81
C PRO A 382 -26.70 -10.84 39.85
N GLU A 383 -26.41 -12.13 39.75
CA GLU A 383 -25.56 -12.90 40.68
C GLU A 383 -24.87 -14.10 39.99
N THR A 384 -24.05 -14.86 40.74
CA THR A 384 -23.51 -16.16 40.29
C THR A 384 -24.65 -17.11 39.98
N ILE A 385 -24.77 -17.50 38.72
CA ILE A 385 -25.87 -18.29 38.19
C ILE A 385 -25.49 -19.78 38.08
N ASP A 386 -26.46 -20.66 38.35
CA ASP A 386 -26.33 -22.09 38.10
C ASP A 386 -26.05 -22.37 36.61
N PRO A 387 -25.13 -23.29 36.26
CA PRO A 387 -24.78 -23.57 34.87
C PRO A 387 -25.96 -23.95 33.97
N GLU A 388 -26.94 -24.72 34.44
CA GLU A 388 -28.10 -25.10 33.63
C GLU A 388 -29.04 -23.91 33.39
N VAL A 389 -29.16 -23.01 34.38
CA VAL A 389 -29.90 -21.77 34.20
C VAL A 389 -29.17 -20.83 33.22
N LYS A 390 -27.83 -20.76 33.30
CA LYS A 390 -27.01 -20.00 32.33
C LYS A 390 -27.24 -20.49 30.91
N THR A 391 -27.16 -21.80 30.66
CA THR A 391 -27.40 -22.39 29.33
C THR A 391 -28.77 -22.04 28.79
N ARG A 392 -29.82 -22.09 29.62
CA ARG A 392 -31.18 -21.70 29.20
C ARG A 392 -31.26 -20.25 28.74
N TYR A 393 -30.59 -19.31 29.41
CA TYR A 393 -30.55 -17.91 28.96
C TYR A 393 -29.76 -17.75 27.66
N GLN A 394 -28.68 -18.52 27.48
CA GLN A 394 -27.91 -18.50 26.22
C GLN A 394 -28.74 -19.03 25.03
N GLU A 395 -29.52 -20.10 25.22
CA GLU A 395 -30.44 -20.61 24.20
C GLU A 395 -31.55 -19.60 23.87
N GLN A 396 -32.13 -18.96 24.89
CA GLN A 396 -33.12 -17.90 24.72
C GLN A 396 -32.55 -16.71 23.95
N TYR A 397 -31.33 -16.29 24.27
CA TYR A 397 -30.62 -15.23 23.57
C TYR A 397 -30.44 -15.56 22.08
N LEU A 398 -29.92 -16.75 21.77
CA LEU A 398 -29.66 -17.14 20.37
C LEU A 398 -30.95 -17.27 19.57
N THR A 399 -32.02 -17.75 20.22
CA THR A 399 -33.37 -17.81 19.62
C THR A 399 -33.90 -16.40 19.35
N ALA A 400 -33.81 -15.50 20.32
CA ALA A 400 -34.24 -14.11 20.16
C ALA A 400 -33.43 -13.39 19.08
N LEU A 401 -32.12 -13.61 19.00
CA LEU A 401 -31.26 -13.03 17.98
C LEU A 401 -31.66 -13.51 16.57
N ARG A 402 -31.88 -14.82 16.39
CA ARG A 402 -32.37 -15.39 15.13
C ARG A 402 -33.69 -14.74 14.72
N ASP A 403 -34.66 -14.71 15.63
CA ASP A 403 -36.01 -14.20 15.32
C ASP A 403 -35.97 -12.71 14.97
N TYR A 404 -35.17 -11.94 15.72
CA TYR A 404 -34.95 -10.53 15.47
C TYR A 404 -34.34 -10.22 14.09
N LEU A 405 -33.40 -11.05 13.66
CA LEU A 405 -32.77 -10.98 12.33
C LEU A 405 -33.76 -11.41 11.24
N ALA A 406 -34.52 -12.49 11.44
CA ALA A 406 -35.53 -12.98 10.51
C ALA A 406 -36.64 -11.94 10.26
N ASP A 407 -37.12 -11.27 11.31
CA ASP A 407 -38.09 -10.17 11.23
C ASP A 407 -37.57 -8.97 10.42
N ARG A 408 -36.25 -8.87 10.23
CA ARG A 408 -35.56 -7.86 9.41
C ARG A 408 -35.10 -8.40 8.05
N GLY A 409 -35.63 -9.54 7.63
CA GLY A 409 -35.34 -10.14 6.33
C GLY A 409 -33.96 -10.79 6.23
N ARG A 410 -33.30 -11.10 7.36
CA ARG A 410 -32.01 -11.80 7.40
C ARG A 410 -32.24 -13.29 7.70
N SER A 411 -31.98 -14.15 6.72
CA SER A 411 -32.03 -15.60 6.90
C SER A 411 -30.77 -16.12 7.59
N TYR A 412 -30.72 -17.44 7.84
CA TYR A 412 -29.52 -18.12 8.31
C TYR A 412 -28.31 -17.97 7.39
N ASP A 413 -28.53 -17.66 6.10
CA ASP A 413 -27.44 -17.43 5.15
C ASP A 413 -26.86 -16.01 5.26
N SER A 414 -27.50 -15.14 6.05
CA SER A 414 -27.11 -13.73 6.21
C SER A 414 -26.24 -13.47 7.45
N TYR A 415 -25.90 -14.50 8.23
CA TYR A 415 -25.01 -14.37 9.38
C TYR A 415 -24.32 -15.67 9.76
N ALA A 416 -23.17 -15.56 10.41
CA ALA A 416 -22.41 -16.69 10.94
C ALA A 416 -21.77 -16.32 12.29
N PHE A 417 -21.25 -17.32 12.99
CA PHE A 417 -20.55 -17.14 14.27
C PHE A 417 -19.08 -17.52 14.13
N TYR A 418 -18.20 -16.69 14.68
CA TYR A 418 -16.77 -16.92 14.79
C TYR A 418 -16.39 -16.95 16.28
N PRO A 419 -16.48 -18.13 16.93
CA PRO A 419 -16.35 -18.23 18.38
C PRO A 419 -14.90 -18.29 18.89
N ILE A 420 -13.92 -18.52 18.00
CA ILE A 420 -12.50 -18.70 18.32
C ILE A 420 -11.69 -18.00 17.22
N ASP A 421 -10.72 -17.18 17.63
CA ASP A 421 -9.71 -16.54 16.77
C ASP A 421 -8.31 -17.12 17.07
#